data_AF-A0A183HW32-F1
#
_entry.id   AF-A0A183HW32-F1
#
_cell.length_a   1.000
_cell.length_b   1.000
_cell.length_c   1.000
_cell.angle_alpha   90.00
_cell.angle_beta   90.00
_cell.angle_gamma   90.00
#
_symmetry.space_group_name_H-M   'P 1'
#
loop_
_entity.id
_entity.type
_entity.pdbx_description
1 polymer ?
#
loop_
_entity_poly.entity_id
_entity_poly.type
_entity_poly.pdbx_seq_one_letter_code
_entity_poly.pdbx_strand_id
1 'polypeptide(L)'
;MIKTNIFLVKVDPAMGFHLDVEDYLFGLLQLANELSRFSINAVVVGNSILPFKIADFLYDLDAKFRLLNLKNDGLRRRYDALKYDVQRAEQVVYDLTIRGLKRPADEKSVSS
;
A
#
# COMPACT_ATOMS: atom_id res chain seq x y z
N MET A 1 -4.65 -15.56 6.92
CA MET A 1 -6.08 -15.83 7.18
C MET A 1 -6.73 -14.51 7.57
N ILE A 2 -7.33 -13.81 6.61
CA ILE A 2 -8.05 -12.55 6.87
C ILE A 2 -9.19 -12.88 7.83
N LYS A 3 -9.29 -12.21 8.97
CA LYS A 3 -10.43 -12.41 9.89
C LYS A 3 -11.70 -12.02 9.14
N THR A 4 -12.48 -13.00 8.71
CA THR A 4 -13.71 -12.86 7.90
C THR A 4 -14.83 -12.05 8.59
N ASN A 5 -14.60 -11.53 9.80
CA ASN A 5 -15.63 -10.94 10.65
C ASN A 5 -15.77 -9.41 10.53
N ILE A 6 -15.01 -8.73 9.68
CA ILE A 6 -15.13 -7.26 9.52
C ILE A 6 -16.40 -6.90 8.75
N PHE A 7 -16.66 -7.58 7.63
CA PHE A 7 -17.82 -7.30 6.77
C PHE A 7 -19.01 -8.25 7.01
N LEU A 8 -18.87 -9.22 7.93
CA LEU A 8 -19.87 -10.25 8.20
C LEU A 8 -20.33 -11.03 6.95
N VAL A 9 -19.45 -11.17 5.96
CA VAL A 9 -19.70 -11.89 4.69
C VAL A 9 -19.11 -13.30 4.72
N LYS A 10 -19.64 -14.18 3.88
CA LYS A 10 -19.10 -15.52 3.70
C LYS A 10 -17.89 -15.48 2.76
N VAL A 11 -16.96 -16.43 2.92
CA VAL A 11 -15.84 -16.59 1.98
C VAL A 11 -16.29 -17.39 0.77
N ASP A 12 -17.05 -18.45 1.00
CA ASP A 12 -17.53 -19.34 -0.05
C ASP A 12 -18.78 -18.73 -0.72
N PRO A 13 -18.75 -18.51 -2.04
CA PRO A 13 -19.90 -18.07 -2.82
C PRO A 13 -21.14 -18.94 -2.64
N ALA A 14 -20.97 -20.24 -2.42
CA ALA A 14 -22.08 -21.18 -2.25
C ALA A 14 -22.82 -20.99 -0.92
N MET A 15 -22.18 -20.36 0.08
CA MET A 15 -22.73 -20.19 1.43
C MET A 15 -23.51 -18.88 1.61
N GLY A 16 -23.56 -18.00 0.59
CA GLY A 16 -24.31 -16.75 0.62
C GLY A 16 -23.54 -15.57 0.02
N PHE A 17 -23.88 -14.35 0.46
CA PHE A 17 -23.18 -13.14 0.03
C PHE A 17 -21.70 -13.20 0.42
N HIS A 18 -20.83 -12.97 -0.56
CA HIS A 18 -19.38 -13.09 -0.43
C HIS A 18 -18.69 -11.87 -1.05
N LEU A 19 -17.43 -11.66 -0.67
CA LEU A 19 -16.58 -10.63 -1.27
C LEU A 19 -15.86 -11.24 -2.48
N ASP A 20 -16.10 -10.68 -3.67
CA ASP A 20 -15.38 -11.09 -4.86
C ASP A 20 -13.91 -10.68 -4.76
N VAL A 21 -13.03 -11.50 -5.35
CA VAL A 21 -11.59 -11.24 -5.41
C VAL A 21 -11.33 -9.97 -6.19
N GLU A 22 -12.09 -9.69 -7.25
CA GLU A 22 -11.94 -8.46 -8.02
C GLU A 22 -12.24 -7.23 -7.15
N ASP A 23 -13.34 -7.24 -6.39
CA ASP A 23 -13.70 -6.16 -5.47
C ASP A 23 -12.65 -5.94 -4.39
N TYR A 24 -12.10 -7.02 -3.84
CA TYR A 24 -11.00 -6.94 -2.89
C TYR A 24 -9.74 -6.28 -3.48
N LEU A 25 -9.35 -6.67 -4.70
CA LEU A 25 -8.19 -6.08 -5.39
C LEU A 25 -8.42 -4.60 -5.74
N PHE A 26 -9.64 -4.25 -6.18
CA PHE A 26 -10.01 -2.84 -6.38
C PHE A 26 -9.90 -2.04 -5.08
N GLY A 27 -10.39 -2.59 -3.96
CA GLY A 27 -10.28 -1.96 -2.65
C GLY A 27 -8.83 -1.73 -2.21
N LEU A 28 -7.94 -2.68 -2.48
CA LEU A 28 -6.51 -2.53 -2.20
C LEU A 28 -5.84 -1.41 -3.02
N LEU A 29 -6.22 -1.25 -4.28
CA LEU A 29 -5.69 -0.15 -5.11
C LEU A 29 -6.19 1.22 -4.63
N GLN A 30 -7.43 1.30 -4.13
CA GLN A 30 -7.94 2.53 -3.49
C GLN A 30 -7.19 2.83 -2.19
N LEU A 31 -6.92 1.80 -1.38
CA LEU A 31 -6.11 1.94 -0.17
C LEU A 31 -4.70 2.47 -0.50
N ALA A 32 -4.07 1.97 -1.56
CA ALA A 32 -2.75 2.43 -1.97
C ALA A 32 -2.72 3.95 -2.28
N ASN A 33 -3.74 4.44 -2.98
CA ASN A 33 -3.88 5.85 -3.29
C ASN A 33 -4.04 6.71 -2.01
N GLU A 34 -4.87 6.26 -1.08
CA GLU A 34 -5.09 6.92 0.20
C GLU A 34 -3.84 6.91 1.09
N LEU A 35 -3.09 5.81 1.11
CA LEU A 35 -1.82 5.71 1.84
C LEU A 35 -0.75 6.66 1.27
N SER A 36 -0.68 6.79 -0.06
CA SER A 36 0.22 7.73 -0.72
C SER A 36 -0.06 9.18 -0.30
N ARG A 37 -1.33 9.57 -0.23
CA ARG A 37 -1.75 10.88 0.31
C ARG A 37 -1.43 11.01 1.80
N PHE A 38 -1.70 9.96 2.57
CA PHE A 38 -1.46 9.94 4.01
C PHE A 38 0.03 10.06 4.36
N SER A 39 0.93 9.53 3.53
CA SER A 39 2.39 9.67 3.68
C SER A 39 2.82 11.13 3.80
N ILE A 40 2.29 12.01 2.94
CA ILE A 40 2.57 13.44 2.99
C ILE A 40 2.02 14.06 4.28
N ASN A 41 0.76 13.77 4.61
CA ASN A 41 0.12 14.31 5.81
C ASN A 41 0.83 13.87 7.09
N ALA A 42 1.37 12.65 7.12
CA ALA A 42 2.15 12.13 8.23
C ALA A 42 3.40 12.98 8.49
N VAL A 43 4.11 13.40 7.44
CA VAL A 43 5.26 14.32 7.54
C VAL A 43 4.82 15.68 8.09
N VAL A 44 3.70 16.22 7.60
CA VAL A 44 3.17 17.52 8.04
C VAL A 44 2.90 17.55 9.54
N VAL A 45 2.40 16.44 10.11
CA VAL A 45 2.15 16.32 11.56
C VAL A 45 3.38 15.86 12.36
N GLY A 46 4.56 15.84 11.74
CA GLY A 46 5.84 15.52 12.39
C GLY A 46 6.17 14.03 12.51
N ASN A 47 5.38 13.14 11.90
CA ASN A 47 5.68 11.72 11.87
C ASN A 47 6.57 11.36 10.67
N SER A 48 7.88 11.36 10.91
CA SER A 48 8.91 11.02 9.91
C SER A 48 9.07 9.51 9.66
N ILE A 49 8.54 8.64 10.53
CA ILE A 49 8.74 7.19 10.44
C ILE A 49 7.71 6.54 9.52
N LEU A 50 6.46 7.00 9.58
CA LEU A 50 5.34 6.40 8.86
C LEU A 50 5.48 6.42 7.33
N PRO A 51 6.03 7.47 6.68
CA PRO A 51 6.27 7.49 5.24
C PRO A 51 7.11 6.31 4.74
N PHE A 52 8.15 5.92 5.49
CA PHE A 52 8.98 4.76 5.15
C PHE A 52 8.17 3.46 5.17
N LYS A 53 7.36 3.25 6.22
CA LYS A 53 6.49 2.07 6.33
C LYS A 53 5.46 2.01 5.20
N ILE A 54 4.91 3.16 4.81
CA ILE A 54 3.96 3.26 3.70
C ILE A 54 4.66 2.91 2.39
N ALA A 55 5.84 3.48 2.11
CA ALA A 55 6.58 3.19 0.89
C ALA A 55 6.92 1.70 0.77
N ASP A 56 7.43 1.08 1.84
CA ASP A 56 7.74 -0.36 1.87
C ASP A 56 6.49 -1.22 1.58
N PHE A 57 5.34 -0.85 2.17
CA PHE A 57 4.07 -1.53 1.91
C PHE A 57 3.60 -1.38 0.45
N LEU A 58 3.70 -0.17 -0.11
CA LEU A 58 3.28 0.08 -1.50
C LEU A 58 4.18 -0.67 -2.50
N TYR A 59 5.47 -0.78 -2.23
CA TYR A 59 6.40 -1.60 -3.03
C TYR A 59 6.05 -3.09 -2.99
N ASP A 60 5.78 -3.63 -1.80
CA ASP A 60 5.37 -5.03 -1.65
C ASP A 60 4.03 -5.30 -2.33
N LEU A 61 3.09 -4.35 -2.24
CA LEU A 61 1.80 -4.42 -2.93
C LEU A 61 1.97 -4.45 -4.45
N ASP A 62 2.76 -3.53 -4.99
CA ASP A 62 3.09 -3.45 -6.42
C ASP A 62 3.80 -4.73 -6.91
N ALA A 63 4.74 -5.27 -6.14
CA ALA A 63 5.39 -6.55 -6.43
C ALA A 63 4.38 -7.71 -6.48
N LYS A 64 3.40 -7.75 -5.57
CA LYS A 64 2.35 -8.78 -5.56
C LYS A 64 1.37 -8.63 -6.71
N PHE A 65 0.98 -7.41 -7.07
CA PHE A 65 0.11 -7.18 -8.22
C PHE A 65 0.77 -7.57 -9.54
N ARG A 66 2.10 -7.40 -9.69
CA ARG A 66 2.85 -7.90 -10.85
C ARG A 66 2.73 -9.41 -11.06
N LEU A 67 2.53 -10.19 -10.00
CA LEU A 67 2.37 -11.65 -10.10
C LEU A 67 0.97 -12.05 -10.61
N LEU A 68 0.01 -11.12 -10.59
CA LEU A 68 -1.35 -11.39 -11.00
C LEU A 68 -1.49 -11.19 -12.52
N ASN A 69 -1.93 -12.23 -13.22
CA ASN A 69 -2.37 -12.10 -14.61
C ASN A 69 -3.80 -11.53 -14.64
N LEU A 70 -3.92 -10.21 -14.40
CA LEU A 70 -5.20 -9.52 -14.41
C LEU A 70 -5.83 -9.64 -15.80
N LYS A 71 -7.07 -10.16 -15.89
CA LYS A 71 -7.83 -10.24 -17.15
C LYS A 71 -8.90 -9.15 -17.27
N ASN A 72 -9.30 -8.55 -16.15
CA ASN A 72 -10.27 -7.47 -16.09
C ASN A 72 -9.63 -6.13 -16.50
N ASP A 73 -10.15 -5.50 -17.56
CA ASP A 73 -9.61 -4.24 -18.09
C ASP A 73 -9.78 -3.05 -17.14
N GLY A 74 -10.84 -3.03 -16.34
CA GLY A 74 -11.04 -1.99 -15.32
C GLY A 74 -9.98 -2.07 -14.22
N LEU A 75 -9.69 -3.28 -13.74
CA LEU A 75 -8.70 -3.51 -12.69
C LEU A 75 -7.28 -3.21 -13.18
N ARG A 76 -6.97 -3.56 -14.45
CA ARG A 76 -5.70 -3.17 -15.10
C ARG A 76 -5.51 -1.67 -15.12
N ARG A 77 -6.51 -0.90 -15.55
CA ARG A 77 -6.41 0.58 -15.59
C ARG A 77 -6.17 1.19 -14.21
N ARG A 78 -6.75 0.61 -13.14
CA ARG A 78 -6.48 1.06 -11.77
C ARG A 78 -5.09 0.66 -11.31
N TYR A 79 -4.64 -0.56 -11.64
CA TYR A 79 -3.29 -1.00 -11.34
C TYR A 79 -2.23 -0.13 -12.04
N ASP A 80 -2.48 0.31 -13.28
CA ASP A 80 -1.60 1.25 -13.98
C ASP A 80 -1.42 2.58 -13.23
N ALA A 81 -2.39 2.95 -12.38
CA ALA A 81 -2.30 4.14 -11.52
C ALA A 81 -1.42 3.91 -10.28
N LEU A 82 -1.27 2.67 -9.80
CA LEU A 82 -0.51 2.32 -8.60
C LEU A 82 0.95 2.79 -8.69
N LYS A 83 1.56 2.72 -9.88
CA LYS A 83 2.94 3.19 -10.09
C LYS A 83 3.14 4.65 -9.68
N TYR A 84 2.12 5.50 -9.88
CA TYR A 84 2.20 6.91 -9.50
C TYR A 84 2.05 7.10 -7.99
N ASP A 85 1.27 6.25 -7.33
CA ASP A 85 1.12 6.27 -5.88
C ASP A 85 2.40 5.80 -5.17
N VAL A 86 3.07 4.78 -5.73
CA VAL A 86 4.41 4.31 -5.32
C VAL A 86 5.43 5.44 -5.50
N GLN A 87 5.55 6.02 -6.70
CA GLN A 87 6.48 7.13 -6.97
C GLN A 87 6.27 8.33 -6.04
N ARG A 88 5.00 8.67 -5.73
CA ARG A 88 4.71 9.75 -4.78
C ARG A 88 5.22 9.41 -3.38
N ALA A 89 5.03 8.19 -2.89
CA ALA A 89 5.53 7.78 -1.57
C ALA A 89 7.07 7.69 -1.53
N GLU A 90 7.70 7.21 -2.60
CA GLU A 90 9.15 7.22 -2.79
C GLU A 90 9.72 8.63 -2.71
N GLN A 91 9.10 9.60 -3.38
CA GLN A 91 9.54 11.00 -3.36
C GLN A 91 9.53 11.57 -1.94
N VAL A 92 8.51 11.25 -1.14
CA VAL A 92 8.45 11.66 0.27
C VAL A 92 9.60 11.04 1.06
N VAL A 93 9.87 9.74 0.86
CA VAL A 93 11.00 9.05 1.52
C VAL A 93 12.33 9.64 1.10
N TYR A 94 12.52 9.95 -0.17
CA TYR A 94 13.71 10.63 -0.70
C TYR A 94 13.91 11.97 -0.01
N ASP A 95 12.87 12.80 0.06
CA ASP A 95 12.89 14.12 0.70
C ASP A 95 13.27 14.05 2.19
N LEU A 96 12.80 13.02 2.91
CA LEU A 96 13.19 12.80 4.31
C LEU A 96 14.66 12.35 4.42
N THR A 97 15.09 11.46 3.54
CA THR A 97 16.44 10.88 3.56
C THR A 97 17.51 11.93 3.30
N ILE A 98 17.30 12.82 2.32
CA ILE A 98 18.25 13.91 2.04
C ILE A 98 18.33 14.93 3.19
N ARG A 99 17.31 14.99 4.06
CA ARG A 99 17.30 15.81 5.29
C ARG A 99 17.89 15.09 6.49
N GLY A 100 18.44 13.90 6.30
CA GLY A 100 19.09 13.11 7.35
C GLY A 100 18.15 12.28 8.22
N LEU A 101 16.85 12.24 7.91
CA LEU A 101 15.89 11.37 8.58
C LEU A 101 16.02 9.98 7.96
N LYS A 102 16.39 8.99 8.78
CA LYS A 102 16.65 7.62 8.32
C LYS A 102 15.54 6.67 8.74
N ARG A 103 15.49 5.50 8.08
CA ARG A 103 14.62 4.43 8.54
C ARG A 103 15.07 3.97 9.94
N PRO A 104 14.13 3.61 10.83
CA PRO A 104 14.47 3.04 12.14
C PRO A 104 15.37 1.79 12.08
N ALA A 105 15.30 1.03 10.97
CA ALA A 105 16.18 -0.12 10.75
C ALA A 105 17.62 0.30 10.42
N ASP A 106 17.79 1.42 9.73
CA ASP A 106 19.08 1.97 9.31
C ASP A 106 19.80 2.72 10.45
N GLU A 107 19.08 3.09 11.53
CA GLU A 107 19.68 3.69 12.73
C GLU A 107 20.43 2.68 13.60
N LYS A 108 19.99 1.42 13.60
CA LYS A 108 20.63 0.35 14.40
C LYS A 108 21.98 -0.10 13.86
N SER A 109 22.27 0.13 12.58
CA SER A 109 23.53 -0.28 11.95
C SER A 109 24.66 0.74 12.11
N VAL A 110 24.37 1.97 12.53
CA VAL A 110 25.37 3.05 12.70
C VAL A 110 25.82 3.21 14.16
N SER A 111 25.07 2.63 15.11
CA SER A 111 25.38 2.67 16.55
C SER A 111 26.04 1.40 17.10
N SER A 112 26.53 0.51 16.23
CA SER A 112 27.30 -0.70 16.59
C SER A 112 28.73 -0.62 16.09
#